data_AF-A0A3C0HFI7-F1
#
_entry.id   AF-A0A3C0HFI7-F1
#
_cell.length_a   1.000
_cell.length_b   1.000
_cell.length_c   1.000
_cell.angle_alpha   90.00
_cell.angle_beta   90.00
_cell.angle_gamma   90.00
#
_symmetry.space_group_name_H-M   'P 1'
#
loop_
_entity.id
_entity.type
_entity.pdbx_description
1 polymer ?
#
loop_
_entity_poly.entity_id
_entity_poly.type
_entity_poly.pdbx_seq_one_letter_code
_entity_poly.pdbx_strand_id
1 'polypeptide(L)'
;MGTVVQFKRSTSQGSKPSTSQLSSGELAINTNDGKIFMEKDNGTIAEIALGVNELILDDSVISSASLTTSATTANQIVDSFTASLFRVVKYLIQVTSGSNYQVTEVLAVHDGTTVYLSEFGSIATNTDLATFDSDINSGVFRLLTTPVNSVTTIKVTRIGVKA
;
A
#
# COMPACT_ATOMS: atom_id res chain seq x y z
N MET A 1 -22.84 -25.21 -24.68
CA MET A 1 -21.46 -25.58 -24.28
C MET A 1 -20.66 -24.29 -24.18
N GLY A 2 -20.02 -24.02 -23.04
CA GLY A 2 -19.10 -22.88 -22.94
C GLY A 2 -17.75 -23.23 -23.57
N THR A 3 -17.12 -22.29 -24.25
CA THR A 3 -15.75 -22.44 -24.75
C THR A 3 -14.78 -22.40 -23.58
N VAL A 4 -13.89 -23.38 -23.48
CA VAL A 4 -12.78 -23.36 -22.51
C VAL A 4 -11.66 -22.50 -23.09
N VAL A 5 -11.37 -21.36 -22.45
CA VAL A 5 -10.16 -20.56 -22.73
C VAL A 5 -9.04 -21.06 -21.82
N GLN A 6 -7.94 -21.55 -22.39
CA GLN A 6 -6.79 -22.06 -21.64
C GLN A 6 -5.68 -21.00 -21.58
N PHE A 7 -5.21 -20.70 -20.37
CA PHE A 7 -4.03 -19.86 -20.12
C PHE A 7 -2.84 -20.73 -19.70
N LYS A 8 -1.61 -20.26 -19.89
CA LYS A 8 -0.43 -20.96 -19.35
C LYS A 8 -0.51 -20.93 -17.83
N ARG A 9 -0.29 -22.06 -17.14
CA ARG A 9 -0.49 -22.16 -15.68
C ARG A 9 0.74 -22.76 -15.00
N SER A 10 1.12 -22.19 -13.85
CA SER A 10 2.07 -22.78 -12.91
C SER A 10 1.47 -22.88 -11.51
N THR A 11 1.83 -23.93 -10.78
CA THR A 11 1.55 -24.11 -9.35
C THR A 11 2.83 -24.03 -8.50
N SER A 12 3.97 -23.75 -9.13
CA SER A 12 5.26 -23.68 -8.45
C SER A 12 5.45 -22.29 -7.84
N GLN A 13 5.78 -22.24 -6.55
CA GLN A 13 6.03 -20.98 -5.84
C GLN A 13 7.17 -20.17 -6.50
N GLY A 14 6.97 -18.86 -6.61
CA GLY A 14 7.95 -17.91 -7.18
C GLY A 14 8.15 -18.03 -8.70
N SER A 15 7.43 -18.94 -9.36
CA SER A 15 7.61 -19.16 -10.80
C SER A 15 7.02 -18.00 -11.60
N LYS A 16 7.89 -17.35 -12.37
CA LYS A 16 7.59 -16.30 -13.32
C LYS A 16 7.95 -16.77 -14.73
N PRO A 17 7.05 -16.65 -15.72
CA PRO A 17 7.35 -17.02 -17.09
C PRO A 17 8.38 -16.07 -17.72
N SER A 18 9.23 -16.59 -18.59
CA SER A 18 10.09 -15.79 -19.49
C SER A 18 9.38 -15.47 -20.82
N THR A 19 9.97 -14.58 -21.59
CA THR A 19 9.53 -14.22 -22.97
C THR A 19 9.71 -15.36 -23.98
N SER A 20 10.46 -16.41 -23.64
CA SER A 20 10.50 -17.64 -24.42
C SER A 20 9.36 -18.60 -24.08
N GLN A 21 8.66 -18.37 -22.96
CA GLN A 21 7.57 -19.20 -22.47
C GLN A 21 6.20 -18.58 -22.73
N LEU A 22 6.12 -17.33 -23.18
CA LEU A 22 4.91 -16.61 -23.58
C LEU A 22 5.16 -15.97 -24.95
N SER A 23 4.11 -15.78 -25.74
CA SER A 23 4.11 -14.90 -26.92
C SER A 23 3.39 -13.60 -26.56
N SER A 24 3.63 -12.52 -27.31
CA SER A 24 2.96 -11.23 -27.05
C SER A 24 1.43 -11.38 -27.00
N GLY A 25 0.82 -10.81 -25.96
CA GLY A 25 -0.61 -10.89 -25.70
C GLY A 25 -1.09 -12.19 -25.03
N GLU A 26 -0.22 -13.20 -24.86
CA GLU A 26 -0.57 -14.40 -24.08
C GLU A 26 -0.54 -14.11 -22.58
N LEU A 27 -1.50 -14.71 -21.87
CA LEU A 27 -1.57 -14.66 -20.41
C LEU A 27 -1.05 -15.96 -19.78
N ALA A 28 -0.30 -15.81 -18.69
CA ALA A 28 0.02 -16.89 -17.77
C ALA A 28 -0.50 -16.61 -16.36
N ILE A 29 -0.78 -17.66 -15.60
CA ILE A 29 -1.28 -17.59 -14.23
C ILE A 29 -0.40 -18.46 -13.33
N ASN A 30 0.11 -17.90 -12.24
CA ASN A 30 0.66 -18.66 -11.13
C ASN A 30 -0.40 -18.76 -10.03
N THR A 31 -1.02 -19.94 -9.89
CA THR A 31 -2.10 -20.15 -8.92
C THR A 31 -1.59 -20.35 -7.49
N ASN A 32 -0.29 -20.62 -7.30
CA ASN A 32 0.31 -20.66 -5.97
C ASN A 32 0.52 -19.25 -5.42
N ASP A 33 1.01 -18.35 -6.26
CA ASP A 33 1.36 -16.97 -5.85
C ASP A 33 0.22 -15.97 -6.08
N GLY A 34 -0.89 -16.40 -6.70
CA GLY A 34 -2.01 -15.51 -7.06
C GLY A 34 -1.65 -14.49 -8.15
N LYS A 35 -0.71 -14.80 -9.04
CA LYS A 35 -0.17 -13.85 -10.03
C LYS A 35 -0.69 -14.13 -11.44
N ILE A 36 -0.89 -13.08 -12.22
CA ILE A 36 -1.15 -13.09 -13.66
C ILE A 36 0.02 -12.40 -14.36
N PHE A 37 0.44 -12.93 -15.49
CA PHE A 37 1.51 -12.38 -16.31
C PHE A 37 1.03 -12.20 -17.75
N MET A 38 1.55 -11.19 -18.42
CA MET A 38 1.33 -10.97 -19.86
C MET A 38 2.64 -10.58 -20.52
N GLU A 39 2.98 -11.18 -21.65
CA GLU A 39 4.03 -10.61 -22.48
C GLU A 39 3.50 -9.41 -23.26
N LYS A 40 4.20 -8.28 -23.16
CA LYS A 40 3.91 -7.05 -23.92
C LYS A 40 4.57 -7.13 -25.29
N ASP A 41 4.08 -6.34 -26.25
CA ASP A 41 4.65 -6.25 -27.61
C ASP A 41 6.13 -5.83 -27.65
N ASN A 42 6.64 -5.24 -26.56
CA ASN A 42 8.05 -4.86 -26.44
C ASN A 42 8.95 -5.97 -25.88
N GLY A 43 8.46 -7.21 -25.76
CA GLY A 43 9.25 -8.35 -25.26
C GLY A 43 9.57 -8.27 -23.78
N THR A 44 8.68 -7.69 -22.96
CA THR A 44 8.79 -7.70 -21.49
C THR A 44 7.54 -8.31 -20.85
N ILE A 45 7.70 -8.90 -19.66
CA ILE A 45 6.58 -9.50 -18.92
C ILE A 45 5.97 -8.49 -17.94
N ALA A 46 4.69 -8.17 -18.12
CA ALA A 46 3.86 -7.52 -17.11
C ALA A 46 3.45 -8.53 -16.04
N GLU A 47 3.33 -8.09 -14.79
CA GLU A 47 2.93 -8.91 -13.66
C GLU A 47 1.83 -8.18 -12.89
N ILE A 48 0.73 -8.88 -12.63
CA ILE A 48 -0.37 -8.45 -11.77
C ILE A 48 -0.47 -9.48 -10.65
N ALA A 49 -0.23 -9.08 -9.41
CA ALA A 49 -0.26 -9.98 -8.26
C ALA A 49 -1.53 -9.75 -7.42
N LEU A 50 -2.24 -10.82 -7.09
CA LEU A 50 -3.37 -10.83 -6.17
C LEU A 50 -2.84 -11.28 -4.80
N GLY A 51 -2.69 -10.34 -3.85
CA GLY A 51 -2.25 -10.64 -2.47
C GLY A 51 -0.99 -9.94 -2.00
N VAL A 52 -0.36 -9.11 -2.84
CA VAL A 52 0.60 -8.10 -2.35
C VAL A 52 -0.21 -6.85 -2.00
N ASN A 53 0.12 -6.17 -0.90
CA ASN A 53 -0.62 -5.00 -0.41
C ASN A 53 -0.52 -3.79 -1.36
N GLU A 54 -0.14 -3.96 -2.63
CA GLU A 54 0.18 -2.89 -3.56
C GLU A 54 -0.45 -3.11 -4.95
N LEU A 55 -0.95 -2.04 -5.57
CA LEU A 55 -1.27 -1.94 -6.99
C LEU A 55 -0.36 -0.88 -7.61
N ILE A 56 0.43 -1.26 -8.62
CA ILE A 56 1.37 -0.36 -9.31
C ILE A 56 0.74 0.10 -10.63
N LEU A 57 0.62 1.41 -10.80
CA LEU A 57 0.14 2.12 -11.98
C LEU A 57 1.23 3.08 -12.46
N ASP A 58 2.17 2.59 -13.26
CA ASP A 58 3.31 3.37 -13.77
C ASP A 58 4.10 4.02 -12.61
N ASP A 59 4.02 5.34 -12.45
CA ASP A 59 4.64 6.10 -11.37
C ASP A 59 3.83 6.12 -10.06
N SER A 60 2.57 5.70 -10.06
CA SER A 60 1.73 5.64 -8.86
C SER A 60 1.69 4.23 -8.26
N VAL A 61 1.74 4.12 -6.94
CA VAL A 61 1.58 2.87 -6.20
C VAL A 61 0.54 3.05 -5.10
N ILE A 62 -0.55 2.29 -5.15
CA ILE A 62 -1.55 2.25 -4.09
C ILE A 62 -1.19 1.11 -3.16
N SER A 63 -1.03 1.36 -1.87
CA SER A 63 -0.77 0.31 -0.89
C SER A 63 -1.62 0.42 0.37
N SER A 64 -1.61 -0.61 1.23
CA SER A 64 -2.31 -0.57 2.52
C SER A 64 -1.47 -1.06 3.68
N ALA A 65 -1.72 -0.50 4.87
CA ALA A 65 -1.15 -0.95 6.13
C ALA A 65 -2.18 -0.87 7.27
N SER A 66 -1.91 -1.55 8.39
CA SER A 66 -2.74 -1.48 9.58
C SER A 66 -1.94 -1.63 10.86
N LEU A 67 -2.34 -0.89 11.89
CA LEU A 67 -1.81 -0.97 13.24
C LEU A 67 -2.98 -1.08 14.23
N THR A 68 -2.89 -1.98 15.21
CA THR A 68 -3.74 -1.94 16.40
C THR A 68 -2.87 -1.64 17.60
N THR A 69 -3.14 -0.52 18.26
CA THR A 69 -2.38 -0.06 19.42
C THR A 69 -2.81 -0.81 20.67
N SER A 70 -1.94 -0.84 21.68
CA SER A 70 -2.23 -1.35 23.02
C SER A 70 -1.96 -0.34 24.13
N ALA A 71 -1.52 0.87 23.77
CA ALA A 71 -1.20 1.97 24.66
C ALA A 71 -1.41 3.32 23.96
N THR A 72 -1.43 4.40 24.74
CA THR A 72 -1.55 5.80 24.28
C THR A 72 -0.21 6.47 24.02
N THR A 73 0.86 5.69 23.89
CA THR A 73 2.20 6.20 23.59
C THR A 73 2.20 6.95 22.27
N ALA A 74 2.82 8.13 22.24
CA ALA A 74 2.93 8.94 21.05
C ALA A 74 3.83 8.29 19.98
N ASN A 75 3.60 8.68 18.73
CA ASN A 75 4.46 8.39 17.59
C ASN A 75 4.66 6.88 17.31
N GLN A 76 3.59 6.09 17.44
CA GLN A 76 3.59 4.69 17.01
C GLN A 76 3.57 4.60 15.48
N ILE A 77 4.32 3.67 14.90
CA ILE A 77 4.47 3.56 13.44
C ILE A 77 3.27 2.81 12.85
N VAL A 78 2.49 3.48 12.00
CA VAL A 78 1.34 2.90 11.28
C VAL A 78 1.77 2.27 9.96
N ASP A 79 2.61 2.98 9.22
CA ASP A 79 3.16 2.57 7.92
C ASP A 79 4.59 3.07 7.80
N SER A 80 5.40 2.36 7.01
CA SER A 80 6.76 2.78 6.72
C SER A 80 7.23 2.26 5.36
N PHE A 81 8.12 3.02 4.73
CA PHE A 81 8.75 2.64 3.47
C PHE A 81 10.11 3.33 3.30
N THR A 82 10.98 2.78 2.46
CA THR A 82 12.24 3.44 2.09
C THR A 82 11.94 4.75 1.38
N ALA A 83 12.42 5.88 1.91
CA ALA A 83 12.08 7.21 1.41
C ALA A 83 12.48 7.43 -0.07
N SER A 84 13.45 6.70 -0.59
CA SER A 84 13.80 6.75 -2.01
C SER A 84 12.76 6.14 -2.94
N LEU A 85 11.73 5.46 -2.42
CA LEU A 85 10.67 4.85 -3.23
C LEU A 85 9.63 5.87 -3.67
N PHE A 86 9.18 6.77 -2.78
CA PHE A 86 8.12 7.73 -3.08
C PHE A 86 8.44 9.10 -2.53
N ARG A 87 8.41 10.13 -3.38
CA ARG A 87 8.65 11.52 -2.97
C ARG A 87 7.42 12.18 -2.36
N VAL A 88 6.26 11.79 -2.85
CA VAL A 88 4.94 12.31 -2.50
C VAL A 88 4.04 11.15 -2.13
N VAL A 89 3.31 11.28 -1.01
CA VAL A 89 2.33 10.30 -0.58
C VAL A 89 1.04 10.96 -0.13
N LYS A 90 -0.09 10.31 -0.41
CA LYS A 90 -1.38 10.58 0.20
C LYS A 90 -1.81 9.37 1.02
N TYR A 91 -2.31 9.58 2.23
CA TYR A 91 -2.96 8.56 3.04
C TYR A 91 -4.44 8.88 3.22
N LEU A 92 -5.30 7.90 2.98
CA LEU A 92 -6.66 7.86 3.53
C LEU A 92 -6.62 6.96 4.77
N ILE A 93 -7.04 7.50 5.91
CA ILE A 93 -6.85 6.86 7.21
C ILE A 93 -8.22 6.63 7.86
N GLN A 94 -8.49 5.39 8.24
CA GLN A 94 -9.61 5.03 9.11
C GLN A 94 -9.10 4.65 10.48
N VAL A 95 -9.68 5.25 11.52
CA VAL A 95 -9.41 4.95 12.92
C VAL A 95 -10.67 4.37 13.57
N THR A 96 -10.51 3.35 14.40
CA THR A 96 -11.62 2.72 15.12
C THR A 96 -11.21 2.40 16.55
N SER A 97 -12.01 2.83 17.52
CA SER A 97 -11.85 2.50 18.94
C SER A 97 -13.22 2.25 19.56
N GLY A 98 -13.46 1.02 20.03
CA GLY A 98 -14.79 0.57 20.42
C GLY A 98 -15.80 0.75 19.28
N SER A 99 -16.85 1.53 19.53
CA SER A 99 -17.90 1.87 18.54
C SER A 99 -17.71 3.25 17.89
N ASN A 100 -16.60 3.93 18.14
CA ASN A 100 -16.30 5.24 17.56
C ASN A 100 -15.40 5.08 16.33
N TYR A 101 -15.60 5.99 15.36
CA TYR A 101 -14.84 6.03 14.12
C TYR A 101 -14.32 7.44 13.85
N GLN A 102 -13.14 7.53 13.26
CA GLN A 102 -12.58 8.76 12.69
C GLN A 102 -12.02 8.44 11.30
N VAL A 103 -12.18 9.38 10.38
CA VAL A 103 -11.49 9.38 9.09
C VAL A 103 -10.68 10.66 8.98
N THR A 104 -9.51 10.59 8.37
CA THR A 104 -8.70 11.75 8.00
C THR A 104 -7.85 11.46 6.77
N GLU A 105 -7.38 12.49 6.09
CA GLU A 105 -6.41 12.38 5.01
C GLU A 105 -5.11 13.11 5.37
N VAL A 106 -3.98 12.49 5.03
CA VAL A 106 -2.65 13.12 5.16
C VAL A 106 -2.01 13.19 3.78
N LEU A 107 -1.61 14.39 3.35
CA LEU A 107 -0.78 14.61 2.17
C LEU A 107 0.62 15.00 2.63
N ALA A 108 1.64 14.29 2.17
CA ALA A 108 3.03 14.53 2.57
C ALA A 108 3.99 14.52 1.38
N VAL A 109 5.03 15.35 1.48
CA VAL A 109 6.19 15.41 0.58
C VAL A 109 7.46 15.47 1.43
N HIS A 110 8.58 14.93 0.94
CA HIS A 110 9.85 15.02 1.67
C HIS A 110 11.03 15.43 0.79
N ASP A 111 12.07 16.00 1.39
CA ASP A 111 13.32 16.31 0.67
C ASP A 111 14.34 15.14 0.72
N GLY A 112 14.08 14.12 1.53
CA GLY A 112 14.96 12.98 1.78
C GLY A 112 15.41 12.91 3.24
N THR A 113 15.18 13.98 3.99
CA THR A 113 15.50 14.10 5.42
C THR A 113 14.33 14.63 6.25
N THR A 114 13.58 15.60 5.73
CA THR A 114 12.46 16.22 6.40
C THR A 114 11.18 15.93 5.63
N VAL A 115 10.12 15.62 6.37
CA VAL A 115 8.76 15.47 5.82
C VAL A 115 7.97 16.73 6.09
N TYR A 116 7.25 17.19 5.07
CA TYR A 116 6.31 18.30 5.13
C TYR A 116 4.93 17.72 4.86
N LEU A 117 3.99 17.87 5.80
CA LEU A 117 2.68 17.26 5.71
C LEU A 117 1.55 18.27 5.94
N SER A 118 0.38 17.96 5.37
CA SER A 118 -0.89 18.58 5.71
C SER A 118 -1.89 17.48 6.05
N GLU A 119 -2.50 17.57 7.23
CA GLU A 119 -3.68 16.80 7.57
C GLU A 119 -4.93 17.61 7.20
N PHE A 120 -5.92 16.98 6.58
CA PHE A 120 -7.19 17.64 6.26
C PHE A 120 -8.35 16.63 6.21
N GLY A 121 -9.57 17.15 6.31
CA GLY A 121 -10.78 16.33 6.22
C GLY A 121 -10.99 15.40 7.42
N SER A 122 -10.45 15.73 8.61
CA SER A 122 -10.72 14.95 9.82
C SER A 122 -12.19 15.05 10.22
N ILE A 123 -12.85 13.91 10.32
CA ILE A 123 -14.25 13.76 10.71
C ILE A 123 -14.35 12.58 11.67
N ALA A 124 -14.94 12.80 12.85
CA ALA A 124 -15.20 11.76 13.83
C ALA A 124 -16.69 11.62 14.13
N THR A 125 -17.12 10.40 14.45
CA THR A 125 -18.51 10.15 14.88
C THR A 125 -18.81 10.70 16.28
N ASN A 126 -17.78 11.01 17.07
CA ASN A 126 -17.91 11.58 18.41
C ASN A 126 -16.73 12.51 18.74
N THR A 127 -15.54 11.94 18.92
CA THR A 127 -14.28 12.67 19.15
C THR A 127 -13.18 12.07 18.29
N ASP A 128 -12.16 12.86 18.00
CA ASP A 128 -10.93 12.36 17.40
C ASP A 128 -10.34 11.26 18.29
N LEU A 129 -9.89 10.19 17.63
CA LEU A 129 -9.40 8.96 18.23
C LEU A 129 -7.88 8.82 18.13
N ALA A 130 -7.27 9.54 17.19
CA ALA A 130 -5.83 9.64 17.02
C ALA A 130 -5.43 10.91 16.28
N THR A 131 -4.20 11.35 16.48
CA THR A 131 -3.53 12.35 15.64
C THR A 131 -2.44 11.70 14.80
N PHE A 132 -2.04 12.36 13.71
CA PHE A 132 -1.05 11.84 12.78
C PHE A 132 0.10 12.81 12.57
N ASP A 133 1.29 12.25 12.36
CA ASP A 133 2.51 12.97 12.00
C ASP A 133 3.34 12.08 11.06
N SER A 134 4.45 12.58 10.54
CA SER A 134 5.38 11.77 9.77
C SER A 134 6.80 12.29 9.84
N ASP A 135 7.76 11.37 9.75
CA ASP A 135 9.17 11.71 9.72
C ASP A 135 9.97 10.79 8.79
N ILE A 136 11.23 11.15 8.59
CA ILE A 136 12.23 10.24 8.05
C ILE A 136 13.23 9.92 9.16
N ASN A 137 13.39 8.63 9.43
CA ASN A 137 14.40 8.13 10.35
C ASN A 137 15.29 7.12 9.63
N SER A 138 16.58 7.40 9.52
CA SER A 138 17.56 6.54 8.83
C SER A 138 17.15 6.14 7.40
N GLY A 139 16.61 7.09 6.63
CA GLY A 139 16.18 6.86 5.23
C GLY A 139 14.84 6.16 5.07
N VAL A 140 14.12 5.92 6.17
CA VAL A 140 12.77 5.33 6.17
C VAL A 140 11.76 6.41 6.48
N PHE A 141 10.82 6.64 5.56
CA PHE A 141 9.62 7.43 5.82
C PHE A 141 8.71 6.64 6.77
N ARG A 142 8.15 7.31 7.78
CA ARG A 142 7.22 6.71 8.73
C ARG A 142 5.97 7.58 8.85
N LEU A 143 4.80 6.97 8.68
CA LEU A 143 3.55 7.57 9.15
C LEU A 143 3.39 7.20 10.63
N LEU A 144 3.25 8.21 11.48
CA LEU A 144 3.21 8.09 12.92
C LEU A 144 1.81 8.42 13.42
N THR A 145 1.39 7.77 14.50
CA THR A 145 0.13 8.05 15.17
C THR A 145 0.29 8.18 16.68
N THR A 146 -0.51 9.06 17.27
CA THR A 146 -0.69 9.14 18.73
C THR A 146 -2.16 8.84 19.04
N PRO A 147 -2.50 7.62 19.51
CA PRO A 147 -3.89 7.26 19.78
C PRO A 147 -4.37 7.83 21.11
N VAL A 148 -5.64 8.23 21.16
CA VAL A 148 -6.31 8.71 22.38
C VAL A 148 -6.66 7.56 23.32
N ASN A 149 -6.94 6.37 22.77
CA ASN A 149 -7.30 5.18 23.53
C ASN A 149 -6.24 4.07 23.34
N SER A 150 -6.04 3.25 24.37
CA SER A 150 -5.07 2.15 24.31
C SER A 150 -5.32 1.20 23.16
N VAL A 151 -6.56 0.74 22.99
CA VAL A 151 -6.95 -0.14 21.87
C VAL A 151 -7.58 0.70 20.77
N THR A 152 -6.78 1.09 19.80
CA THR A 152 -7.19 1.84 18.63
C THR A 152 -6.68 1.13 17.39
N THR A 153 -7.56 0.81 16.44
CA THR A 153 -7.18 0.22 15.16
C THR A 153 -7.12 1.31 14.11
N ILE A 154 -5.95 1.47 13.49
CA ILE A 154 -5.68 2.37 12.38
C ILE A 154 -5.49 1.53 11.13
N LYS A 155 -6.24 1.81 10.08
CA LYS A 155 -6.07 1.23 8.74
C LYS A 155 -5.83 2.34 7.76
N VAL A 156 -4.87 2.15 6.86
CA VAL A 156 -4.51 3.16 5.87
C VAL A 156 -4.51 2.59 4.47
N THR A 157 -4.91 3.43 3.51
CA THR A 157 -4.56 3.28 2.10
C THR A 157 -3.63 4.42 1.73
N ARG A 158 -2.42 4.08 1.28
CA ARG A 158 -1.41 5.00 0.77
C ARG A 158 -1.51 5.05 -0.76
N ILE A 159 -1.33 6.22 -1.33
CA ILE A 159 -1.00 6.42 -2.74
C ILE A 159 0.35 7.13 -2.77
N GLY A 160 1.40 6.43 -3.20
CA GLY A 160 2.74 6.99 -3.37
C GLY A 160 3.07 7.25 -4.83
N VAL A 161 3.78 8.35 -5.11
CA VAL A 161 4.32 8.67 -6.43
C VAL A 161 5.82 8.42 -6.41
N LYS A 162 6.30 7.57 -7.33
CA LYS A 162 7.70 7.15 -7.42
C LYS A 162 8.63 8.37 -7.53
N ALA A 163 9.74 8.32 -6.80
CA ALA A 163 10.72 9.39 -6.71
C ALA A 163 11.65 9.46 -7.93
#